data_AF-A0A3A4R1U6-F1
#
_entry.id   AF-A0A3A4R1U6-F1
#
_cell.length_a   1.000
_cell.length_b   1.000
_cell.length_c   1.000
_cell.angle_alpha   90.00
_cell.angle_beta   90.00
_cell.angle_gamma   90.00
#
_symmetry.space_group_name_H-M   'P 1'
#
loop_
_entity.id
_entity.type
_entity.pdbx_description
1 polymer ?
#
loop_
_entity_poly.entity_id
_entity_poly.type
_entity_poly.pdbx_seq_one_letter_code
_entity_poly.pdbx_strand_id
1 'polypeptide(L)'
;MRFMRKWDVLVPELRKDAIMRSRANLGGKFTEALSMYFPDFPFSPTEMRWVGGSPIDYIVFKGMDNDKIEQVVFLEIKSGKSQLSPREKQIKEVIEKKGVAWRMYRAPEQLTRGENAAGH
;
A
#
# COMPACT_ATOMS: atom_id res chain seq x y z
N MET A 1 16.35 12.43 48.96
CA MET A 1 15.10 12.06 48.25
C MET A 1 14.72 13.19 47.28
N ARG A 2 15.13 13.15 46.00
CA ARG A 2 14.70 14.12 44.96
C ARG A 2 14.74 13.51 43.56
N PHE A 3 14.12 12.35 43.39
CA PHE A 3 13.99 11.68 42.08
C PHE A 3 12.53 11.57 41.58
N MET A 4 11.53 11.75 42.47
CA MET A 4 10.10 11.60 42.11
C MET A 4 9.49 12.76 41.31
N ARG A 5 10.06 13.98 41.36
CA ARG A 5 9.42 15.17 40.75
C ARG A 5 9.51 15.27 39.21
N LYS A 6 10.42 14.52 38.57
CA LYS A 6 10.60 14.62 37.10
C LYS A 6 9.62 13.71 36.36
N TRP A 7 9.22 12.60 36.96
CA TRP A 7 8.32 11.60 36.36
C TRP A 7 6.86 12.04 36.34
N ASP A 8 6.40 12.75 37.38
CA ASP A 8 5.02 13.24 37.46
C ASP A 8 4.66 14.24 36.34
N VAL A 9 5.66 14.96 35.82
CA VAL A 9 5.49 15.92 34.71
C VAL A 9 5.72 15.25 33.34
N LEU A 10 6.65 14.30 33.24
CA LEU A 10 6.99 13.62 31.99
C LEU A 10 5.95 12.57 31.57
N VAL A 11 5.32 11.86 32.52
CA VAL A 11 4.35 10.80 32.21
C VAL A 11 3.09 11.35 31.50
N PRO A 12 2.49 12.47 31.92
CA PRO A 12 1.37 13.08 31.20
C PRO A 12 1.74 13.58 29.80
N GLU A 13 2.92 14.19 29.64
CA GLU A 13 3.45 14.65 28.34
C GLU A 13 3.66 13.46 27.39
N LEU A 14 4.31 12.39 27.85
CA LEU A 14 4.53 11.17 27.07
C LEU A 14 3.23 10.45 26.72
N ARG A 15 2.23 10.45 27.61
CA ARG A 15 0.90 9.90 27.30
C ARG A 15 0.19 10.72 26.22
N LYS A 16 0.22 12.06 26.33
CA LYS A 16 -0.34 12.94 25.30
C LYS A 16 0.34 12.71 23.95
N ASP A 17 1.66 12.65 23.92
CA ASP A 17 2.43 12.36 22.71
C ASP A 17 2.09 10.99 22.12
N ALA A 18 2.00 9.95 22.96
CA ALA A 18 1.61 8.61 22.52
C ALA A 18 0.18 8.57 21.94
N ILE A 19 -0.76 9.29 22.56
CA ILE A 19 -2.15 9.43 22.06
C ILE A 19 -2.18 10.20 20.75
N MET A 20 -1.40 11.28 20.61
CA MET A 20 -1.32 12.07 19.39
C MET A 20 -0.69 11.28 18.24
N ARG A 21 0.39 10.53 18.50
CA ARG A 21 1.02 9.63 17.52
C ARG A 21 0.10 8.47 17.15
N SER A 22 -0.62 7.90 18.12
CA SER A 22 -1.61 6.86 17.88
C SER A 22 -2.76 7.35 17.00
N ARG A 23 -3.31 8.54 17.28
CA ARG A 23 -4.35 9.19 16.44
C ARG A 23 -3.85 9.52 15.04
N ALA A 24 -2.62 10.01 14.90
CA ALA A 24 -2.01 10.29 13.59
C ALA A 24 -1.76 9.01 12.79
N ASN A 25 -1.26 7.95 13.43
CA ASN A 25 -1.04 6.65 12.79
C ASN A 25 -2.36 5.96 12.42
N LEU A 26 -3.37 6.00 13.30
CA LEU A 26 -4.70 5.44 13.04
C LEU A 26 -5.42 6.25 11.95
N GLY A 27 -5.34 7.58 11.98
CA GLY A 27 -5.86 8.44 10.94
C GLY A 27 -5.16 8.24 9.60
N GLY A 28 -3.85 7.96 9.62
CA GLY A 28 -3.08 7.63 8.42
C GLY A 28 -3.53 6.33 7.78
N LYS A 29 -3.62 5.25 8.58
CA LYS A 29 -4.17 3.96 8.13
C LYS A 29 -5.62 4.05 7.68
N PHE A 30 -6.44 4.86 8.34
CA PHE A 30 -7.84 5.12 7.96
C PHE A 30 -7.92 5.89 6.63
N THR A 31 -7.03 6.87 6.42
CA THR A 31 -6.92 7.61 5.17
C THR A 31 -6.43 6.71 4.03
N GLU A 32 -5.47 5.82 4.28
CA GLU A 32 -5.00 4.82 3.31
C GLU A 32 -6.07 3.79 2.96
N ALA A 33 -6.87 3.37 3.95
CA ALA A 33 -7.96 2.44 3.75
C ALA A 33 -9.19 3.05 3.06
N LEU A 34 -9.39 4.37 3.14
CA LEU A 34 -10.59 5.06 2.65
C LEU A 34 -10.33 6.14 1.60
N SER A 35 -9.09 6.31 1.14
CA SER A 35 -8.77 7.33 0.12
C SER A 35 -9.63 7.19 -1.14
N MET A 36 -10.04 5.96 -1.46
CA MET A 36 -10.93 5.64 -2.59
C MET A 36 -12.34 6.26 -2.48
N TYR A 37 -12.72 6.77 -1.30
CA TYR A 37 -14.00 7.43 -1.05
C TYR A 37 -13.86 8.95 -0.87
N PHE A 38 -12.67 9.51 -1.09
CA PHE A 38 -12.50 10.96 -1.02
C PHE A 38 -13.06 11.64 -2.25
N PRO A 39 -13.66 12.84 -2.11
CA PRO A 39 -14.36 13.52 -3.20
C PRO A 39 -13.52 13.71 -4.48
N ASP A 40 -12.20 13.86 -4.32
CA ASP A 40 -11.26 14.16 -5.42
C ASP A 40 -10.37 12.97 -5.79
N PHE A 41 -10.73 11.74 -5.39
CA PHE A 41 -9.92 10.58 -5.73
C PHE A 41 -9.99 10.27 -7.23
N PRO A 42 -8.86 10.22 -7.96
CA PRO A 42 -8.86 10.31 -9.42
C PRO A 42 -9.11 8.97 -10.15
N PHE A 43 -9.35 7.88 -9.42
CA PHE A 43 -9.50 6.54 -10.00
C PHE A 43 -10.80 5.87 -9.54
N SER A 44 -11.41 5.09 -10.43
CA SER A 44 -12.55 4.25 -10.08
C SER A 44 -12.10 3.10 -9.17
N PRO A 45 -12.76 2.85 -8.02
CA PRO A 45 -12.40 1.74 -7.13
C PRO A 45 -12.50 0.36 -7.79
N THR A 46 -13.37 0.17 -8.79
CA THR A 46 -13.52 -1.09 -9.52
C THR A 46 -12.34 -1.38 -10.44
N GLU A 47 -11.60 -0.35 -10.86
CA GLU A 47 -10.40 -0.45 -11.71
C GLU A 47 -9.11 -0.71 -10.93
N MET A 48 -9.18 -0.72 -9.60
CA MET A 48 -8.04 -0.88 -8.71
C MET A 48 -7.87 -2.31 -8.24
N ARG A 49 -6.63 -2.80 -8.22
CA ARG A 49 -6.25 -4.09 -7.64
C ARG A 49 -5.22 -3.88 -6.55
N TRP A 50 -5.52 -4.38 -5.36
CA TRP A 50 -4.61 -4.35 -4.23
C TRP A 50 -3.45 -5.31 -4.46
N VAL A 51 -2.22 -4.86 -4.21
CA VAL A 51 -1.00 -5.64 -4.46
C VAL A 51 -0.42 -6.25 -3.18
N GLY A 52 -0.64 -5.62 -2.02
CA GLY A 52 -0.03 -6.11 -0.78
C GLY A 52 0.50 -5.04 0.16
N GLY A 53 0.39 -3.76 -0.19
CA GLY A 53 1.11 -2.69 0.51
C GLY A 53 2.57 -2.62 0.09
N SER A 54 3.45 -2.09 0.96
CA SER A 54 4.85 -1.77 0.63
C SER A 54 5.54 -2.81 -0.27
N PRO A 55 6.12 -2.40 -1.40
CA PRO A 55 6.46 -1.00 -1.73
C PRO A 55 5.48 -0.28 -2.67
N ILE A 56 4.35 -0.89 -3.06
CA ILE A 56 3.28 -0.29 -3.87
C ILE A 56 1.93 -0.83 -3.40
N ASP A 57 1.00 0.05 -3.04
CA ASP A 57 -0.32 -0.36 -2.54
C ASP A 57 -1.24 -1.00 -3.60
N TYR A 58 -1.40 -0.35 -4.76
CA TYR A 58 -2.37 -0.74 -5.80
C TYR A 58 -1.78 -0.71 -7.22
N ILE A 59 -2.36 -1.51 -8.11
CA ILE A 59 -2.29 -1.35 -9.56
C ILE A 59 -3.67 -0.92 -10.06
N VAL A 60 -3.74 0.16 -10.84
CA VAL A 60 -4.97 0.63 -11.47
C VAL A 60 -4.95 0.29 -12.96
N PHE A 61 -6.01 -0.36 -13.42
CA PHE A 61 -6.26 -0.67 -14.82
C PHE A 61 -7.25 0.33 -15.40
N LYS A 62 -6.77 1.53 -15.71
CA LYS A 62 -7.63 2.64 -16.14
C LYS A 62 -8.36 2.28 -17.43
N GLY A 63 -9.67 2.49 -17.46
CA GLY A 63 -10.56 2.16 -18.58
C GLY A 63 -11.08 0.72 -18.57
N MET A 64 -10.75 -0.08 -17.54
CA MET A 64 -11.26 -1.44 -17.38
C MET A 64 -12.79 -1.47 -17.26
N ASP A 65 -13.42 -0.47 -16.66
CA ASP A 65 -14.89 -0.39 -16.58
C ASP A 65 -15.54 -0.21 -17.96
N ASN A 66 -14.78 0.25 -18.96
CA ASN A 66 -15.22 0.45 -20.34
C ASN A 66 -14.70 -0.64 -21.30
N ASP A 67 -14.31 -1.80 -20.77
CA ASP A 67 -13.74 -2.94 -21.52
C ASP A 67 -12.49 -2.59 -22.37
N LYS A 68 -11.80 -1.49 -22.06
CA LYS A 68 -10.63 -1.02 -22.79
C LYS A 68 -9.58 -0.44 -21.86
N ILE A 69 -8.51 -1.17 -21.64
CA ILE A 69 -7.38 -0.69 -20.84
C ILE A 69 -6.63 0.41 -21.59
N GLU A 70 -6.67 1.62 -21.04
CA GLU A 70 -5.94 2.79 -21.56
C GLU A 70 -4.56 2.92 -20.92
N GLN A 71 -4.46 2.59 -19.63
CA GLN A 71 -3.25 2.78 -18.84
C GLN A 71 -3.19 1.81 -17.67
N VAL A 72 -1.98 1.35 -17.34
CA VAL A 72 -1.68 0.68 -16.08
C VAL A 72 -0.93 1.66 -15.17
N VAL A 73 -1.49 1.97 -13.99
CA VAL A 73 -0.92 2.92 -13.03
C VAL A 73 -0.48 2.17 -11.78
N PHE A 74 0.75 2.40 -11.35
CA PHE A 74 1.22 1.97 -10.03
C PHE A 74 0.88 3.07 -9.03
N LEU A 75 0.05 2.77 -8.05
CA LEU A 75 -0.49 3.74 -7.12
C LEU A 75 -0.02 3.43 -5.70
N GLU A 76 0.64 4.41 -5.11
CA GLU A 76 0.98 4.46 -3.68
C GLU A 76 0.11 5.54 -3.04
N ILE A 77 -0.56 5.22 -1.94
CA ILE A 77 -1.40 6.17 -1.21
C ILE A 77 -0.63 6.64 0.01
N LYS A 78 -0.50 7.96 0.16
CA LYS A 78 0.09 8.58 1.35
C LYS A 78 -0.96 9.39 2.08
N SER A 79 -0.87 9.35 3.40
CA SER A 79 -1.73 10.08 4.31
C SER A 79 -0.96 11.19 5.06
N GLY A 80 -1.60 12.34 5.27
CA GLY A 80 -1.02 13.44 6.06
C GLY A 80 0.33 13.95 5.54
N LYS A 81 1.38 13.84 6.35
CA LYS A 81 2.76 14.29 6.01
C LYS A 81 3.66 13.15 5.52
N SER A 82 3.11 11.95 5.31
CA SER A 82 3.87 10.78 4.90
C SER A 82 4.53 11.01 3.54
N GLN A 83 5.79 10.62 3.45
CA GLN A 83 6.62 10.75 2.25
C GLN A 83 6.93 9.37 1.67
N LEU A 84 7.33 9.34 0.40
CA LEU A 84 7.81 8.11 -0.21
C LEU A 84 9.05 7.58 0.54
N SER A 85 9.05 6.28 0.86
CA SER A 85 10.22 5.57 1.37
C SER A 85 11.32 5.53 0.30
N PRO A 86 12.60 5.29 0.69
CA PRO A 86 13.68 5.14 -0.30
C PRO A 86 13.40 4.07 -1.36
N ARG A 87 12.74 2.96 -0.98
CA ARG A 87 12.36 1.89 -1.91
C ARG A 87 11.24 2.32 -2.85
N GLU A 88 10.22 3.01 -2.36
CA GLU A 88 9.15 3.57 -3.20
C GLU A 88 9.70 4.58 -4.21
N LYS A 89 10.65 5.45 -3.80
CA LYS A 89 11.31 6.39 -4.70
C LYS A 89 12.06 5.68 -5.83
N GLN A 90 12.81 4.62 -5.51
CA GLN A 90 13.51 3.82 -6.52
C GLN A 90 12.53 3.19 -7.52
N ILE A 91 11.41 2.65 -7.05
CA ILE A 91 10.38 2.07 -7.93
C ILE A 91 9.76 3.13 -8.82
N LYS A 92 9.39 4.29 -8.26
CA LYS A 92 8.89 5.44 -9.03
C LYS A 92 9.86 5.81 -10.15
N GLU A 93 11.15 5.96 -9.85
CA GLU A 93 12.16 6.29 -10.86
C GLU A 93 12.27 5.25 -11.97
N VAL A 94 12.22 3.96 -11.62
CA VAL A 94 12.26 2.87 -12.62
C VAL A 94 11.03 2.93 -13.53
N ILE A 95 9.84 3.15 -12.97
CA ILE A 95 8.58 3.27 -13.73
C ILE A 95 8.62 4.50 -14.64
N GLU A 96 9.07 5.66 -14.14
CA GLU A 96 9.19 6.89 -14.94
C GLU A 96 10.19 6.76 -16.08
N LYS A 97 11.26 5.96 -15.88
CA LYS A 97 12.21 5.57 -16.92
C LYS A 97 11.68 4.47 -17.85
N LYS A 98 10.39 4.11 -17.76
CA LYS A 98 9.72 3.05 -18.53
C LYS A 98 10.36 1.66 -18.35
N GLY A 99 11.00 1.41 -17.20
CA GLY A 99 11.57 0.12 -16.81
C GLY A 99 10.50 -0.91 -16.39
N VAL A 100 9.40 -0.99 -17.12
CA VAL A 100 8.28 -1.92 -16.89
C VAL A 100 8.21 -2.92 -18.04
N ALA A 101 7.91 -4.19 -17.75
CA ALA A 101 7.91 -5.25 -18.75
C ALA A 101 6.77 -6.24 -18.51
N TRP A 102 6.15 -6.68 -19.60
CA TRP A 102 5.23 -7.81 -19.60
C TRP A 102 6.01 -9.12 -19.81
N ARG A 103 5.74 -10.12 -18.97
CA ARG A 103 6.27 -11.48 -19.11
C ARG A 103 5.17 -12.47 -18.77
N MET A 104 5.00 -13.47 -19.63
CA MET A 104 4.15 -14.62 -19.35
C MET A 104 5.07 -15.78 -18.97
N TYR A 105 4.92 -16.28 -17.75
CA TYR A 105 5.54 -17.53 -17.34
C TYR A 105 4.45 -18.60 -17.22
N ARG A 106 4.66 -19.74 -17.88
CA ARG A 106 3.78 -20.90 -17.75
C ARG A 106 4.45 -21.88 -16.81
N ALA A 107 3.83 -22.15 -15.66
CA ALA A 107 4.31 -23.18 -14.77
C ALA A 107 4.29 -24.55 -15.48
N PRO A 108 5.28 -25.41 -15.25
CA PRO A 108 5.27 -26.80 -15.72
C PRO A 108 3.97 -27.52 -15.32
N GLU A 109 3.39 -28.27 -16.25
CA GLU A 109 2.11 -28.98 -16.05
C GLU A 109 2.18 -29.99 -14.89
N GLN A 110 3.37 -30.52 -14.60
CA GLN A 110 3.62 -31.46 -13.51
C GLN A 110 3.43 -30.82 -12.12
N LEU A 111 3.54 -29.49 -12.01
CA LEU A 111 3.33 -28.75 -10.76
C LEU A 111 1.87 -28.31 -10.57
N THR A 112 1.02 -28.45 -11.60
CA THR A 112 -0.38 -28.02 -11.58
C THR A 112 -1.38 -29.17 -11.63
N ARG A 113 -0.98 -30.36 -12.12
CA ARG A 113 -1.71 -31.60 -11.84
C ARG A 113 -1.32 -32.11 -10.45
N GLY A 114 -2.21 -31.97 -9.48
CA GLY A 114 -2.06 -32.67 -8.21
C GLY A 114 -1.88 -34.16 -8.46
N GLU A 115 -0.93 -34.78 -7.74
CA GLU A 115 -0.70 -36.22 -7.72
C GLU A 115 -2.01 -36.96 -7.41
N ASN A 116 -2.73 -37.38 -8.44
CA ASN A 116 -3.82 -38.35 -8.38
C ASN A 116 -3.90 -39.05 -9.75
N ALA A 117 -2.83 -39.75 -10.08
CA ALA A 117 -2.82 -40.78 -11.13
C ALA A 117 -1.92 -41.95 -10.67
N ALA A 118 -2.16 -42.44 -9.45
CA ALA A 118 -1.65 -43.72 -8.99
C ALA A 118 -2.81 -44.45 -8.30
N GLY A 119 -3.45 -45.32 -9.08
CA GLY A 119 -4.53 -46.19 -8.66
C GLY A 119 -4.76 -47.24 -9.74
N HIS A 120 -3.76 -48.11 -9.90
CA HIS A 120 -3.94 -49.45 -10.47
C HIS A 120 -4.70 -50.31 -9.48
#